data_AF-A0A674K5K4-F1
#
_entry.id   AF-A0A674K5K4-F1
#
_cell.length_a   1.000
_cell.length_b   1.000
_cell.length_c   1.000
_cell.angle_alpha   90.00
_cell.angle_beta   90.00
_cell.angle_gamma   90.00
#
_symmetry.space_group_name_H-M   'P 1'
#
loop_
_entity.id
_entity.type
_entity.pdbx_description
1 polymer ?
#
loop_
_entity_poly.entity_id
_entity_poly.type
_entity_poly.pdbx_seq_one_letter_code
_entity_poly.pdbx_strand_id
1 'polypeptide(L)'
;MAAPVDLELKKAFTELQAKVIDTQQKVKLADIQIEQLNRTKKHAHLTDTEIMTLVDETRMYEGVGRIFRGLQPTFSDAYRVKHILRRDIYTHIQRA
;
A
#
# COMPACT_ATOMS: atom_id res chain seq x y z
N MET A 1 -6.36 31.63 47.70
CA MET A 1 -5.60 31.72 46.43
C MET A 1 -5.16 30.31 46.08
N ALA A 2 -5.73 29.71 45.03
CA ALA A 2 -5.30 28.38 44.57
C ALA A 2 -3.91 28.50 43.93
N ALA A 3 -2.99 27.65 44.38
CA ALA A 3 -1.58 27.76 44.06
C ALA A 3 -1.32 27.61 42.53
N PRO A 4 -0.39 28.38 41.96
CA PRO A 4 -0.06 28.38 40.52
C PRO A 4 0.35 27.00 39.96
N VAL A 5 0.79 26.10 40.83
CA VAL A 5 1.21 24.73 40.50
C VAL A 5 0.05 23.86 39.98
N ASP A 6 -1.18 24.08 40.42
CA ASP A 6 -2.36 23.28 40.02
C ASP A 6 -2.74 23.54 38.54
N LEU A 7 -2.51 24.77 38.07
CA LEU A 7 -2.77 25.19 36.69
C LEU A 7 -1.74 24.61 35.70
N GLU A 8 -0.47 24.56 36.07
CA GLU A 8 0.57 23.92 35.26
C GLU A 8 0.37 22.41 35.19
N LEU A 9 -0.02 21.78 36.30
CA LEU A 9 -0.32 20.36 36.33
C LEU A 9 -1.50 20.02 35.41
N LYS A 10 -2.59 20.79 35.48
CA LYS A 10 -3.76 20.61 34.59
C LYS A 10 -3.41 20.79 33.11
N LYS A 11 -2.56 21.77 32.78
CA LYS A 11 -2.06 21.97 31.42
C LYS A 11 -1.22 20.77 30.95
N ALA A 12 -0.27 20.31 31.77
CA ALA A 12 0.55 19.16 31.46
C ALA A 12 -0.28 17.88 31.26
N PHE A 13 -1.32 17.66 32.07
CA PHE A 13 -2.25 16.53 31.91
C PHE A 13 -3.03 16.61 30.60
N THR A 14 -3.47 17.82 30.20
CA THR A 14 -4.22 18.02 28.95
C THR A 14 -3.31 17.79 27.74
N GLU A 15 -2.07 18.27 27.79
CA GLU A 15 -1.08 18.00 26.74
C GLU A 15 -0.71 16.52 26.65
N LEU A 16 -0.57 15.84 27.80
CA LEU A 16 -0.29 14.41 27.83
C LEU A 16 -1.46 13.61 27.25
N GLN A 17 -2.70 13.98 27.59
CA GLN A 17 -3.89 13.35 27.04
C GLN A 17 -3.99 13.56 25.53
N ALA A 18 -3.69 14.76 25.03
CA ALA A 18 -3.61 15.03 23.59
C ALA A 18 -2.54 14.17 22.89
N LYS A 19 -1.35 14.01 23.50
CA LYS A 19 -0.29 13.14 22.97
C LYS A 19 -0.69 11.66 22.95
N VAL A 20 -1.38 11.18 23.97
CA VAL A 20 -1.89 9.79 24.00
C VAL A 20 -2.89 9.56 22.88
N ILE A 21 -3.82 10.49 22.66
CA ILE A 21 -4.82 10.40 21.59
C ILE A 21 -4.14 10.41 20.21
N ASP A 22 -3.21 11.33 19.96
CA ASP A 22 -2.48 11.41 18.69
C ASP A 22 -1.68 10.13 18.42
N THR A 23 -1.02 9.59 19.44
CA THR A 23 -0.28 8.32 19.32
C THR A 23 -1.23 7.16 19.00
N GLN A 24 -2.37 7.06 19.68
CA GLN A 24 -3.35 6.01 19.41
C GLN A 24 -3.94 6.12 17.99
N GLN A 25 -4.16 7.33 17.48
CA GLN A 25 -4.62 7.53 16.10
C GLN A 25 -3.56 7.05 15.10
N LYS A 26 -2.28 7.41 15.31
CA LYS A 26 -1.17 6.97 14.46
C LYS A 26 -1.00 5.45 14.45
N VAL A 27 -1.17 4.79 15.61
CA VAL A 27 -1.14 3.32 15.69
C VAL A 27 -2.25 2.70 14.83
N LYS A 28 -3.49 3.19 14.96
CA LYS A 28 -4.61 2.69 14.14
C LYS A 28 -4.37 2.88 12.64
N LEU A 29 -3.79 4.01 12.23
CA LEU A 29 -3.44 4.25 10.83
C LEU A 29 -2.35 3.27 10.35
N ALA A 30 -1.34 3.00 11.17
CA ALA A 30 -0.31 2.02 10.86
C ALA A 30 -0.91 0.60 10.71
N ASP A 31 -1.83 0.21 11.59
CA ASP A 31 -2.51 -1.09 11.51
C ASP A 31 -3.28 -1.24 10.19
N ILE A 32 -4.00 -0.20 9.77
CA ILE A 32 -4.72 -0.19 8.47
C ILE A 32 -3.75 -0.30 7.30
N GLN A 33 -2.63 0.43 7.34
CA GLN A 33 -1.60 0.34 6.31
C GLN A 33 -1.00 -1.07 6.23
N ILE A 34 -0.73 -1.71 7.37
CA ILE A 34 -0.23 -3.08 7.43
C ILE A 34 -1.22 -4.05 6.81
N GLU A 35 -2.51 -3.95 7.14
CA GLU A 35 -3.53 -4.79 6.52
C GLU A 35 -3.61 -4.60 5.00
N GLN A 36 -3.55 -3.35 4.54
CA GLN A 36 -3.56 -3.03 3.12
C GLN A 36 -2.35 -3.64 2.40
N LEU A 37 -1.15 -3.46 2.95
CA LEU A 37 0.09 -4.03 2.40
C LEU A 37 0.02 -5.56 2.36
N ASN A 38 -0.51 -6.20 3.41
CA ASN A 38 -0.69 -7.65 3.46
C ASN A 38 -1.65 -8.17 2.38
N ARG A 39 -2.75 -7.46 2.13
CA ARG A 39 -3.70 -7.80 1.05
C ARG A 39 -3.06 -7.63 -0.32
N THR A 40 -2.38 -6.51 -0.57
CA THR A 40 -1.68 -6.25 -1.82
C THR A 40 -0.60 -7.29 -2.08
N LYS A 41 0.18 -7.67 -1.07
CA LYS A 41 1.21 -8.72 -1.17
C LYS A 41 0.60 -10.07 -1.55
N LYS A 42 -0.50 -10.47 -0.89
CA LYS A 42 -1.20 -11.72 -1.21
C LYS A 42 -1.76 -11.70 -2.64
N HIS A 43 -2.42 -10.61 -3.02
CA HIS A 43 -2.98 -10.46 -4.37
C HIS A 43 -1.86 -10.52 -5.43
N ALA A 44 -0.78 -9.78 -5.22
CA ALA A 44 0.39 -9.80 -6.09
C ALA A 44 0.99 -11.20 -6.24
N HIS A 45 1.14 -11.94 -5.14
CA HIS A 45 1.66 -13.32 -5.16
C HIS A 45 0.75 -14.27 -5.93
N LEU A 46 -0.57 -14.15 -5.76
CA LEU A 46 -1.54 -14.98 -6.49
C LEU A 46 -1.47 -14.68 -7.99
N THR A 47 -1.49 -13.40 -8.37
CA THR A 47 -1.38 -12.98 -9.77
C THR A 47 -0.05 -13.41 -10.40
N ASP A 48 1.08 -13.29 -9.69
CA ASP A 48 2.37 -13.78 -10.18
C ASP A 48 2.33 -15.30 -10.38
N THR A 49 1.78 -16.06 -9.44
CA THR A 49 1.68 -17.52 -9.54
C THR A 49 0.85 -17.93 -10.75
N GLU A 50 -0.33 -17.35 -10.94
CA GLU A 50 -1.22 -17.66 -12.08
C GLU A 50 -0.55 -17.31 -13.42
N ILE A 51 0.10 -16.15 -13.51
CA ILE A 51 0.76 -15.72 -14.74
C ILE A 51 2.03 -16.54 -15.00
N MET A 52 2.80 -16.91 -13.97
CA MET A 52 3.98 -17.80 -14.08
C MET A 52 3.62 -19.16 -14.70
N THR A 53 2.41 -19.69 -14.45
CA THR A 53 1.97 -20.97 -15.02
C THR A 53 1.67 -20.93 -16.53
N LEU A 54 1.51 -19.73 -17.11
CA LEU A 54 1.28 -19.57 -18.54
C LEU A 54 2.59 -19.64 -19.32
N VAL A 55 2.56 -20.32 -20.46
CA VAL A 55 3.67 -20.38 -21.41
C VAL A 55 3.96 -18.98 -21.92
N ASP A 56 5.24 -18.63 -21.99
CA ASP A 56 5.64 -17.24 -22.13
C ASP A 56 5.29 -16.58 -23.48
N GLU A 57 5.03 -17.37 -24.52
CA GLU A 57 4.55 -16.95 -25.85
C GLU A 57 3.02 -16.75 -25.91
N THR A 58 2.32 -16.97 -24.80
CA THR A 58 0.86 -16.75 -24.73
C THR A 58 0.59 -15.26 -24.87
N ARG A 59 -0.20 -14.88 -25.88
CA ARG A 59 -0.65 -13.49 -26.08
C ARG A 59 -1.52 -13.07 -24.89
N MET A 60 -1.02 -12.13 -24.09
CA MET A 60 -1.76 -11.57 -22.95
C MET A 60 -2.16 -10.12 -23.24
N TYR A 61 -3.30 -9.72 -22.71
CA TYR A 61 -3.73 -8.33 -22.73
C TYR A 61 -2.98 -7.55 -21.64
N GLU A 62 -2.12 -6.60 -22.04
CA GLU A 62 -1.49 -5.67 -21.10
C GLU A 62 -2.59 -4.74 -20.54
N GLY A 63 -2.95 -4.90 -19.27
CA GLY A 63 -3.90 -4.02 -18.58
C GLY A 63 -3.32 -2.64 -18.29
N VAL A 64 -3.01 -1.85 -19.32
CA VAL A 64 -2.48 -0.47 -19.21
C VAL A 64 -3.57 0.55 -18.83
N GLY A 65 -4.37 0.28 -17.79
CA GLY A 65 -5.39 1.20 -17.28
C GLY A 65 -6.33 1.79 -18.35
N ARG A 66 -7.01 2.90 -18.03
CA ARG A 66 -7.92 3.62 -18.95
C ARG A 66 -7.17 4.61 -19.87
N ILE A 67 -6.02 4.24 -20.42
CA ILE A 67 -5.39 5.08 -21.46
C ILE A 67 -5.90 4.61 -22.82
N PHE A 68 -6.89 5.33 -23.33
CA PHE A 68 -7.27 5.35 -24.74
C PHE A 68 -6.06 5.83 -25.56
N ARG A 69 -5.15 4.92 -25.93
CA ARG A 69 -4.36 5.06 -27.15
C ARG A 69 -5.07 4.24 -28.22
N GLY A 70 -5.48 4.92 -29.27
CA GLY A 70 -6.54 4.51 -30.18
C GLY A 70 -6.49 3.05 -30.64
N LEU A 71 -7.64 2.38 -30.51
CA LEU A 71 -8.16 1.38 -31.44
C LEU A 71 -7.21 0.26 -31.89
N GLN A 72 -6.25 -0.18 -31.07
CA GLN A 72 -5.63 -1.51 -31.24
C GLN A 72 -5.29 -2.10 -29.86
N PRO A 73 -5.74 -3.33 -29.55
CA PRO A 73 -5.21 -4.04 -28.39
C PRO A 73 -3.73 -4.29 -28.61
N THR A 74 -2.87 -3.65 -27.82
CA THR A 74 -1.44 -3.97 -27.80
C THR A 74 -1.30 -5.32 -27.10
N PHE A 75 -1.23 -6.39 -27.89
CA PHE A 75 -0.88 -7.70 -27.37
C PHE A 75 0.56 -7.66 -26.87
N SER A 76 0.75 -8.06 -25.61
CA SER A 76 2.07 -8.27 -25.02
C SER A 76 2.24 -9.74 -24.71
N ASP A 77 3.42 -10.28 -24.95
CA ASP A 77 3.70 -11.67 -24.58
C ASP A 77 3.84 -11.80 -23.06
N ALA A 78 3.51 -12.97 -22.52
CA ALA A 78 3.49 -13.22 -21.08
C ALA A 78 4.84 -12.91 -20.42
N TYR A 79 5.97 -13.06 -21.11
CA TYR A 79 7.30 -12.59 -20.65
C TYR A 79 7.30 -11.13 -20.20
N ARG A 80 6.72 -10.23 -21.00
CA ARG A 80 6.75 -8.79 -20.75
C ARG A 80 5.83 -8.43 -19.59
N VAL A 81 4.67 -9.07 -19.49
CA VAL A 81 3.73 -8.89 -18.38
C VAL A 81 4.32 -9.39 -17.06
N LYS A 82 4.97 -10.57 -17.05
CA LYS A 82 5.72 -11.10 -15.89
C LYS A 82 6.79 -10.12 -15.43
N HIS A 83 7.54 -9.53 -16.36
CA HIS A 83 8.61 -8.59 -16.05
C HIS A 83 8.10 -7.27 -15.44
N ILE A 84 6.97 -6.73 -15.93
CA ILE A 84 6.35 -5.51 -15.40
C ILE A 84 5.78 -5.77 -14.01
N LEU A 85 5.03 -6.86 -13.83
CA LEU A 85 4.45 -7.21 -12.54
C LEU A 85 5.51 -7.43 -11.47
N ARG A 86 6.61 -8.15 -11.78
CA ARG A 86 7.73 -8.25 -10.83
C ARG A 86 8.27 -6.88 -10.47
N ARG A 87 8.52 -6.00 -11.45
CA ARG A 87 9.03 -4.65 -11.18
C ARG A 87 8.11 -3.86 -10.25
N ASP A 88 6.80 -3.90 -10.49
CA ASP A 88 5.83 -3.19 -9.67
C ASP A 88 5.74 -3.78 -8.26
N ILE A 89 5.74 -5.10 -8.12
CA ILE A 89 5.74 -5.79 -6.82
C ILE A 89 6.99 -5.41 -6.00
N TYR A 90 8.18 -5.47 -6.60
CA TYR A 90 9.43 -5.08 -5.92
C TYR A 90 9.44 -3.59 -5.55
N THR A 91 8.88 -2.71 -6.40
CA THR A 91 8.87 -1.27 -6.14
C THR A 91 7.90 -0.89 -5.02
N HIS A 92 6.76 -1.57 -4.92
CA HIS A 92 5.77 -1.30 -3.84
C HIS A 92 6.17 -1.93 -2.50
N ILE A 93 6.90 -3.05 -2.50
CA ILE A 93 7.41 -3.67 -1.26
C ILE A 93 8.60 -2.89 -0.68
N GLN A 94 9.44 -2.26 -1.49
CA GLN A 94 10.62 -1.51 -1.02
C GLN A 94 10.31 -0.07 -0.59
N ARG A 95 9.12 0.45 -0.92
CA ARG A 95 8.67 1.82 -0.57
C ARG A 95 7.72 1.86 0.64
N ALA A 96 7.37 0.70 1.18
CA ALA A 96 6.59 0.55 2.41
C ALA A 96 7.53 0.35 3.61
#